data_AF-U6JYY5-F1
#
_entry.id   AF-U6JYY5-F1
#
_cell.length_a   1.000
_cell.length_b   1.000
_cell.length_c   1.000
_cell.angle_alpha   90.00
_cell.angle_beta   90.00
_cell.angle_gamma   90.00
#
_symmetry.space_group_name_H-M   'P 1'
#
loop_
_entity.id
_entity.type
_entity.pdbx_description
1 polymer ?
#
loop_
_entity_poly.entity_id
_entity_poly.type
_entity_poly.pdbx_seq_one_letter_code
_entity_poly.pdbx_strand_id
1 'polypeptide(L)'
;MREASCCSSSCSSNKGVYFSAAEDKEKQPGVYITADEWLQRREKAAVVLQQHARAWAAKREAQQRRRQRDMLQQQQQQQQQRKQWEAAVRKKKQQQRGGSPTTAADFSLLHAEVEAWRAEEENKIKLWLSAAASQQQQQQQQQQQQLQLLQQQGLPQQVLLSLQQQQQQQQQQQQISKQNPNKQKRDALLLLLQQETQLLQRIEGLKQQAEKQRKQQQQQQLLTKMTEPLIWVQSSGDTAAVYTPETEAACALHALYMQLCGGPLGAPQRLQVLAAAAAAVKQHNDPLAAEVAELLQREALLLQRGRSSNLLLAGLRQRIQSLFGLLLLRPSFNPQAERITAAAYLS
;
A
#
# COMPACT_ATOMS: atom_id res chain seq x y z
N MET A 1 11.00 2.06 -71.44
CA MET A 1 11.83 1.30 -72.40
C MET A 1 11.12 1.35 -73.74
N ARG A 2 11.76 1.81 -74.81
CA ARG A 2 11.16 1.73 -76.16
C ARG A 2 11.43 0.33 -76.68
N GLU A 3 10.39 -0.43 -76.99
CA GLU A 3 10.55 -1.72 -77.66
C GLU A 3 11.20 -1.48 -79.03
N ALA A 4 12.15 -2.34 -79.42
CA ALA A 4 12.82 -2.25 -80.71
C ALA A 4 11.80 -2.55 -81.82
N SER A 5 11.74 -1.69 -82.84
CA SER A 5 10.83 -1.90 -83.97
C SER A 5 11.27 -3.13 -84.76
N CYS A 6 10.46 -4.19 -84.77
CA CYS A 6 10.71 -5.37 -85.58
C CYS A 6 10.31 -5.08 -87.03
N CYS A 7 11.30 -4.91 -87.92
CA CYS A 7 11.05 -4.81 -89.36
C CYS A 7 10.80 -6.21 -89.93
N SER A 8 9.56 -6.50 -90.32
CA SER A 8 9.21 -7.70 -91.08
C SER A 8 9.15 -7.35 -92.56
N SER A 9 9.99 -7.98 -93.38
CA SER A 9 9.96 -7.81 -94.84
C SER A 9 9.17 -8.96 -95.47
N SER A 10 8.02 -8.65 -96.06
CA SER A 10 7.22 -9.59 -96.83
C SER A 10 7.45 -9.34 -98.32
N CYS A 11 7.68 -10.40 -99.08
CA CYS A 11 7.79 -10.35 -100.55
C CYS A 11 6.74 -11.26 -101.18
N SER A 12 6.10 -10.80 -102.25
CA SER A 12 5.09 -11.58 -102.97
C SER A 12 5.75 -12.49 -104.00
N SER A 13 5.29 -13.74 -104.13
CA SER A 13 5.86 -14.71 -105.06
C SER A 13 5.51 -14.37 -106.52
N ASN A 14 6.49 -13.90 -107.30
CA ASN A 14 6.38 -13.68 -108.74
C ASN A 14 7.13 -14.79 -109.52
N LYS A 15 6.58 -15.21 -110.66
CA LYS A 15 7.18 -16.28 -111.48
C LYS A 15 8.56 -15.88 -111.98
N GLY A 16 9.57 -16.69 -111.68
CA GLY A 16 10.96 -16.52 -112.12
C GLY A 16 11.92 -16.01 -111.05
N VAL A 17 11.46 -15.65 -109.84
CA VAL A 17 12.32 -15.27 -108.70
C VAL A 17 12.15 -16.27 -107.56
N TYR A 18 13.26 -16.72 -106.97
CA TYR A 18 13.29 -17.77 -105.94
C TYR A 18 13.15 -17.19 -104.53
N PHE A 19 12.15 -17.67 -103.78
CA PHE A 19 11.95 -17.38 -102.36
C PHE A 19 11.78 -18.70 -101.58
N SER A 20 12.24 -18.74 -100.33
CA SER A 20 12.17 -19.94 -99.48
C SER A 20 10.84 -19.99 -98.71
N ALA A 21 9.96 -20.93 -99.08
CA ALA A 21 8.71 -21.22 -98.36
C ALA A 21 8.82 -22.40 -97.38
N ALA A 22 10.03 -22.96 -97.18
CA ALA A 22 10.24 -24.22 -96.46
C ALA A 22 9.83 -24.19 -94.97
N GLU A 23 9.83 -23.01 -94.36
CA GLU A 23 9.46 -22.83 -92.95
C GLU A 23 8.06 -22.23 -92.76
N ASP A 24 7.35 -21.95 -93.86
CA ASP A 24 6.01 -21.37 -93.83
C ASP A 24 4.98 -22.39 -93.31
N LYS A 25 4.01 -21.91 -92.53
CA LYS A 25 3.00 -22.76 -91.87
C LYS A 25 1.60 -22.37 -92.32
N GLU A 26 0.90 -23.31 -92.93
CA GLU A 26 -0.52 -23.17 -93.22
C GLU A 26 -1.34 -23.34 -91.92
N LYS A 27 -2.23 -22.38 -91.63
CA LYS A 27 -3.11 -22.43 -90.47
C LYS A 27 -4.54 -22.17 -90.89
N GLN A 28 -5.46 -22.99 -90.35
CA GLN A 28 -6.89 -22.73 -90.47
C GLN A 28 -7.30 -21.66 -89.45
N PRO A 29 -8.10 -20.66 -89.85
CA PRO A 29 -8.58 -19.64 -88.92
C PRO A 29 -9.56 -20.24 -87.90
N GLY A 30 -9.33 -19.95 -86.62
CA GLY A 30 -10.33 -20.17 -85.58
C GLY A 30 -11.43 -19.09 -85.62
N VAL A 31 -12.42 -19.20 -84.73
CA VAL A 31 -13.44 -18.15 -84.58
C VAL A 31 -12.75 -16.87 -84.13
N TYR A 32 -12.70 -15.89 -85.03
CA TYR A 32 -12.19 -14.56 -84.70
C TYR A 32 -13.17 -13.87 -83.76
N ILE A 33 -12.63 -13.32 -82.68
CA ILE A 33 -13.40 -12.51 -81.74
C ILE A 33 -13.36 -11.08 -82.27
N THR A 34 -14.52 -10.47 -82.44
CA THR A 34 -14.56 -9.06 -82.81
C THR A 34 -13.97 -8.20 -81.69
N ALA A 35 -13.43 -7.04 -82.01
CA ALA A 35 -12.85 -6.15 -81.00
C ALA A 35 -13.86 -5.84 -79.87
N ASP A 36 -15.12 -5.65 -80.24
CA ASP A 36 -16.22 -5.34 -79.32
C ASP A 36 -16.55 -6.52 -78.39
N GLU A 37 -16.61 -7.75 -78.90
CA GLU A 37 -16.84 -8.95 -78.07
C GLU A 37 -15.73 -9.16 -77.04
N TRP A 38 -14.48 -8.92 -77.44
CA TRP A 38 -13.34 -9.01 -76.53
C TRP A 38 -13.40 -7.93 -75.45
N LEU A 39 -13.73 -6.69 -75.81
CA LEU A 39 -13.92 -5.60 -74.86
C LEU A 39 -15.05 -5.90 -73.87
N GLN A 40 -16.20 -6.36 -74.35
CA GLN A 40 -17.32 -6.75 -73.47
C GLN A 40 -16.93 -7.85 -72.49
N ARG A 41 -16.13 -8.84 -72.92
CA ARG A 41 -15.64 -9.90 -72.03
C ARG A 41 -14.71 -9.33 -70.95
N ARG A 42 -13.81 -8.42 -71.32
CA ARG A 42 -12.92 -7.72 -70.38
C ARG A 42 -13.70 -6.85 -69.40
N GLU A 43 -14.70 -6.13 -69.87
CA GLU A 43 -15.57 -5.29 -69.04
C GLU A 43 -16.34 -6.14 -68.02
N LYS A 44 -16.98 -7.24 -68.45
CA LYS A 44 -17.67 -8.18 -67.56
C LYS A 44 -16.73 -8.75 -66.49
N ALA A 45 -15.51 -9.16 -66.88
CA ALA A 45 -14.51 -9.63 -65.93
C ALA A 45 -14.03 -8.51 -64.99
N ALA A 46 -13.85 -7.29 -65.50
CA ALA A 46 -13.46 -6.12 -64.71
C ALA A 46 -14.52 -5.79 -63.65
N VAL A 47 -15.81 -5.86 -63.98
CA VAL A 47 -16.90 -5.65 -63.02
C VAL A 47 -16.83 -6.68 -61.88
N VAL A 48 -16.59 -7.96 -62.19
CA VAL A 48 -16.43 -9.02 -61.19
C VAL A 48 -15.20 -8.78 -60.29
N LEU A 49 -14.07 -8.37 -60.86
CA LEU A 49 -12.89 -8.03 -60.06
C LEU A 49 -13.15 -6.80 -59.18
N GLN A 50 -13.82 -5.78 -59.71
CA GLN A 50 -14.15 -4.56 -58.98
C GLN A 50 -15.10 -4.81 -57.81
N GLN A 51 -16.12 -5.67 -57.95
CA GLN A 51 -17.01 -6.01 -56.81
C GLN A 51 -16.22 -6.68 -55.67
N HIS A 52 -15.31 -7.61 -55.99
CA HIS A 52 -14.49 -8.28 -54.98
C HIS A 52 -13.51 -7.32 -54.33
N ALA A 53 -12.91 -6.42 -55.11
CA ALA A 53 -12.03 -5.37 -54.60
C ALA A 53 -12.77 -4.43 -53.64
N ARG A 54 -13.98 -3.98 -53.99
CA ARG A 54 -14.84 -3.15 -53.11
C ARG A 54 -15.22 -3.90 -51.83
N ALA A 55 -15.62 -5.17 -51.94
CA ALA A 55 -15.96 -5.99 -50.77
C ALA A 55 -14.74 -6.23 -49.85
N TRP A 56 -13.56 -6.47 -50.42
CA TRP A 56 -12.32 -6.60 -49.66
C TRP A 56 -11.96 -5.31 -48.94
N ALA A 57 -12.05 -4.16 -49.62
CA ALA A 57 -11.81 -2.85 -49.01
C ALA A 57 -12.76 -2.59 -47.83
N ALA A 58 -14.06 -2.83 -48.03
CA ALA A 58 -15.07 -2.68 -46.97
C ALA A 58 -14.83 -3.61 -45.77
N LYS A 59 -14.45 -4.87 -46.02
CA LYS A 59 -14.08 -5.82 -44.95
C LYS A 59 -12.84 -5.37 -44.19
N ARG A 60 -11.81 -4.88 -44.88
CA ARG A 60 -10.58 -4.37 -44.27
C ARG A 60 -10.86 -3.17 -43.38
N GLU A 61 -11.67 -2.23 -43.82
CA GLU A 61 -12.09 -1.09 -43.01
C GLU A 61 -12.94 -1.51 -41.80
N ALA A 62 -13.90 -2.44 -41.99
CA ALA A 62 -14.70 -2.96 -40.89
C ALA A 62 -13.82 -3.67 -39.84
N GLN A 63 -12.80 -4.42 -40.27
CA GLN A 63 -11.84 -5.05 -39.37
C GLN A 63 -10.99 -4.01 -38.62
N GLN A 64 -10.55 -2.93 -39.28
CA GLN A 64 -9.88 -1.81 -38.63
C GLN A 64 -10.77 -1.15 -37.57
N ARG A 65 -12.03 -0.85 -37.91
CA ARG A 65 -13.02 -0.30 -36.95
C ARG A 65 -13.27 -1.23 -35.76
N ARG A 66 -13.36 -2.55 -35.99
CA ARG A 66 -13.47 -3.56 -34.91
C ARG A 66 -12.24 -3.53 -34.00
N ARG A 67 -11.02 -3.58 -34.57
CA ARG A 67 -9.78 -3.50 -33.80
C ARG A 67 -9.70 -2.23 -32.96
N GLN A 68 -10.07 -1.08 -33.51
CA GLN A 68 -10.12 0.20 -32.79
C GLN A 68 -11.12 0.16 -31.62
N ARG A 69 -12.35 -0.32 -31.87
CA ARG A 69 -13.36 -0.49 -30.82
C ARG A 69 -12.89 -1.45 -29.73
N ASP A 70 -12.36 -2.62 -30.12
CA ASP A 70 -11.93 -3.65 -29.19
C ASP A 70 -10.74 -3.14 -28.34
N MET A 71 -9.81 -2.38 -28.94
CA MET A 71 -8.72 -1.69 -28.22
C MET A 71 -9.24 -0.68 -27.20
N LEU A 72 -10.19 0.18 -27.61
CA LEU A 72 -10.80 1.16 -26.69
C LEU A 72 -11.56 0.47 -25.56
N GLN A 73 -12.31 -0.58 -25.87
CA GLN A 73 -13.04 -1.38 -24.90
C GLN A 73 -12.08 -2.06 -23.92
N GLN A 74 -10.99 -2.64 -24.40
CA GLN A 74 -9.94 -3.24 -23.57
C GLN A 74 -9.30 -2.19 -22.67
N GLN A 75 -9.00 -1.00 -23.19
CA GLN A 75 -8.44 0.10 -22.39
C GLN A 75 -9.41 0.55 -21.29
N GLN A 76 -10.71 0.69 -21.61
CA GLN A 76 -11.73 1.02 -20.61
C GLN A 76 -11.86 -0.06 -19.54
N GLN A 77 -11.88 -1.34 -19.93
CA GLN A 77 -11.93 -2.46 -18.98
C GLN A 77 -10.69 -2.48 -18.07
N GLN A 78 -9.50 -2.28 -18.63
CA GLN A 78 -8.28 -2.18 -17.84
C GLN A 78 -8.33 -0.99 -16.87
N GLN A 79 -8.85 0.17 -17.29
CA GLN A 79 -9.04 1.31 -16.39
C GLN A 79 -10.05 1.02 -15.29
N GLN A 80 -11.17 0.36 -15.59
CA GLN A 80 -12.16 -0.04 -14.59
C GLN A 80 -11.57 -1.04 -13.59
N GLN A 81 -10.85 -2.05 -14.07
CA GLN A 81 -10.16 -3.01 -13.22
C GLN A 81 -9.11 -2.33 -12.34
N ARG A 82 -8.33 -1.38 -12.89
CA ARG A 82 -7.37 -0.57 -12.10
C ARG A 82 -8.10 0.22 -11.01
N LYS A 83 -9.19 0.90 -11.33
CA LYS A 83 -10.00 1.64 -10.32
C LYS A 83 -10.56 0.72 -9.24
N GLN A 84 -11.08 -0.45 -9.60
CA GLN A 84 -11.59 -1.45 -8.65
C GLN A 84 -10.48 -2.00 -7.77
N TRP A 85 -9.32 -2.32 -8.35
CA TRP A 85 -8.14 -2.78 -7.63
C TRP A 85 -7.63 -1.71 -6.66
N GLU A 86 -7.53 -0.46 -7.10
CA GLU A 86 -7.16 0.68 -6.24
C GLU A 86 -8.16 0.88 -5.09
N ALA A 87 -9.46 0.82 -5.38
CA ALA A 87 -10.51 0.92 -4.37
C ALA A 87 -10.47 -0.23 -3.36
N ALA A 88 -10.24 -1.47 -3.83
CA ALA A 88 -10.06 -2.64 -2.97
C ALA A 88 -8.81 -2.52 -2.08
N VAL A 89 -7.69 -2.05 -2.64
CA VAL A 89 -6.46 -1.76 -1.90
C VAL A 89 -6.70 -0.68 -0.83
N ARG A 90 -7.40 0.41 -1.16
CA ARG A 90 -7.79 1.45 -0.20
C ARG A 90 -8.65 0.90 0.93
N LYS A 91 -9.69 0.11 0.60
CA LYS A 91 -10.57 -0.53 1.58
C LYS A 91 -9.80 -1.47 2.51
N LYS A 92 -8.90 -2.29 1.96
CA LYS A 92 -8.03 -3.19 2.75
C LYS A 92 -7.11 -2.41 3.69
N LYS A 93 -6.49 -1.32 3.20
CA LYS A 93 -5.67 -0.43 4.04
C LYS A 93 -6.49 0.20 5.18
N GLN A 94 -7.72 0.62 4.92
CA GLN A 94 -8.61 1.20 5.94
C GLN A 94 -9.02 0.17 7.01
N GLN A 95 -9.34 -1.06 6.60
CA GLN A 95 -9.61 -2.16 7.53
C GLN A 95 -8.39 -2.47 8.41
N GLN A 96 -7.18 -2.48 7.82
CA GLN A 96 -5.93 -2.66 8.58
C GLN A 96 -5.69 -1.52 9.57
N ARG A 97 -6.02 -0.27 9.22
CA ARG A 97 -5.95 0.88 10.14
C ARG A 97 -6.87 0.73 11.36
N GLY A 98 -8.09 0.22 11.16
CA GLY A 98 -9.03 -0.04 12.25
C GLY A 98 -8.57 -1.11 13.25
N GLY A 99 -7.64 -1.99 12.85
CA GLY A 99 -7.05 -3.01 13.72
C GLY A 99 -5.72 -2.60 14.37
N SER A 100 -4.95 -1.72 13.74
CA SER A 100 -3.67 -1.24 14.28
C SER A 100 -3.28 0.12 13.66
N PRO A 101 -3.21 1.21 14.44
CA PRO A 101 -2.72 2.50 13.95
C PRO A 101 -1.21 2.39 13.69
N THR A 102 -0.76 2.78 12.50
CA THR A 102 0.67 2.68 12.12
C THR A 102 1.24 3.98 11.63
N THR A 103 0.42 4.83 11.02
CA THR A 103 0.82 6.12 10.43
C THR A 103 0.53 7.25 11.42
N ALA A 104 1.28 8.36 11.36
CA ALA A 104 1.00 9.54 12.18
C ALA A 104 -0.44 10.06 12.04
N ALA A 105 -1.00 10.00 10.81
CA ALA A 105 -2.40 10.36 10.54
C ALA A 105 -3.42 9.45 11.26
N ASP A 106 -3.08 8.17 11.49
CA ASP A 106 -3.96 7.26 12.22
C ASP A 106 -3.97 7.64 13.70
N PHE A 107 -2.82 8.02 14.26
CA PHE A 107 -2.72 8.50 15.64
C PHE A 107 -3.38 9.87 15.84
N SER A 108 -3.31 10.78 14.86
CA SER A 108 -4.04 12.06 14.95
C SER A 108 -5.55 11.85 14.99
N LEU A 109 -6.06 10.85 14.25
CA LEU A 109 -7.48 10.48 14.31
C LEU A 109 -7.85 9.95 15.70
N LEU A 110 -7.04 9.07 16.29
CA LEU A 110 -7.27 8.57 17.65
C LEU A 110 -7.24 9.68 18.70
N HIS A 111 -6.32 10.64 18.57
CA HIS A 111 -6.30 11.80 19.46
C HIS A 111 -7.57 12.64 19.31
N ALA A 112 -8.01 12.91 18.08
CA ALA A 112 -9.26 13.63 17.82
C ALA A 112 -10.50 12.88 18.36
N GLU A 113 -10.53 11.55 18.25
CA GLU A 113 -11.59 10.71 18.82
C GLU A 113 -11.60 10.79 20.37
N VAL A 114 -10.43 10.76 21.02
CA VAL A 114 -10.33 10.94 22.48
C VAL A 114 -10.77 12.33 22.90
N GLU A 115 -10.39 13.38 22.17
CA GLU A 115 -10.82 14.75 22.44
C GLU A 115 -12.34 14.91 22.28
N ALA A 116 -12.93 14.32 21.24
CA ALA A 116 -14.38 14.32 21.03
C ALA A 116 -15.11 13.57 22.15
N TRP A 117 -14.64 12.37 22.52
CA TRP A 117 -15.18 11.61 23.64
C TRP A 117 -15.10 12.41 24.95
N ARG A 118 -13.96 13.04 25.24
CA ARG A 118 -13.80 13.90 26.41
C ARG A 118 -14.82 15.04 26.40
N ALA A 119 -14.99 15.73 25.27
CA ALA A 119 -15.96 16.82 25.16
C ALA A 119 -17.40 16.34 25.39
N GLU A 120 -17.76 15.15 24.88
CA GLU A 120 -19.05 14.52 25.14
C GLU A 120 -19.26 14.19 26.62
N GLU A 121 -18.26 13.59 27.28
CA GLU A 121 -18.34 13.26 28.72
C GLU A 121 -18.38 14.52 29.59
N GLU A 122 -17.60 15.56 29.27
CA GLU A 122 -17.69 16.85 29.94
C GLU A 122 -19.09 17.45 29.79
N ASN A 123 -19.70 17.33 28.61
CA ASN A 123 -21.06 17.79 28.38
C ASN A 123 -22.09 16.98 29.19
N LYS A 124 -21.92 15.65 29.29
CA LYS A 124 -22.77 14.81 30.17
C LYS A 124 -22.66 15.24 31.62
N ILE A 125 -21.45 15.49 32.13
CA ILE A 125 -21.22 15.98 33.50
C ILE A 125 -21.89 17.35 33.69
N LYS A 126 -21.74 18.28 32.73
CA LYS A 126 -22.38 19.61 32.78
C LYS A 126 -23.91 19.50 32.80
N LEU A 127 -24.49 18.68 31.93
CA LEU A 127 -25.94 18.46 31.84
C LEU A 127 -26.49 17.81 33.11
N TRP A 128 -25.78 16.82 33.67
CA TRP A 128 -26.13 16.20 34.94
C TRP A 128 -26.13 17.22 36.09
N LEU A 129 -25.10 18.07 36.16
CA LEU A 129 -25.03 19.15 37.16
C LEU A 129 -26.13 20.19 36.99
N SER A 130 -26.44 20.60 35.76
CA SER A 130 -27.51 21.58 35.52
C SER A 130 -28.88 21.00 35.86
N ALA A 131 -29.13 19.72 35.55
CA ALA A 131 -30.36 19.04 35.93
C ALA A 131 -30.52 18.96 37.46
N ALA A 132 -29.44 18.63 38.19
CA ALA A 132 -29.45 18.61 39.65
C ALA A 132 -29.72 20.02 40.24
N ALA A 133 -29.15 21.07 39.66
CA ALA A 133 -29.40 22.45 40.07
C ALA A 133 -30.86 22.88 39.83
N SER A 134 -31.44 22.54 38.66
CA SER A 134 -32.84 22.83 38.35
C SER A 134 -33.80 22.12 39.31
N GLN A 135 -33.52 20.86 39.67
CA GLN A 135 -34.33 20.10 40.63
C GLN A 135 -34.30 20.72 42.03
N GLN A 136 -33.13 21.18 42.49
CA GLN A 136 -33.00 21.92 43.75
C GLN A 136 -33.79 23.23 43.73
N GLN A 137 -33.74 23.98 42.62
CA GLN A 137 -34.46 25.25 42.48
C GLN A 137 -35.99 25.06 42.52
N GLN A 138 -36.50 24.01 41.87
CA GLN A 138 -37.92 23.65 41.94
C GLN A 138 -38.37 23.31 43.36
N GLN A 139 -37.59 22.53 44.11
CA GLN A 139 -37.90 22.23 45.51
C GLN A 139 -37.93 23.49 46.38
N GLN A 140 -36.98 24.42 46.19
CA GLN A 140 -36.97 25.69 46.91
C GLN A 140 -38.20 26.54 46.60
N GLN A 141 -38.61 26.62 45.33
CA GLN A 141 -39.83 27.33 44.94
C GLN A 141 -41.08 26.71 45.58
N GLN A 142 -41.19 25.37 45.59
CA GLN A 142 -42.31 24.68 46.25
C GLN A 142 -42.33 24.97 47.77
N GLN A 143 -41.18 24.97 48.44
CA GLN A 143 -41.09 25.32 49.86
C GLN A 143 -41.49 26.78 50.12
N GLN A 144 -41.04 27.71 49.27
CA GLN A 144 -41.43 29.12 49.38
C GLN A 144 -42.94 29.30 49.18
N GLN A 145 -43.54 28.63 48.21
CA GLN A 145 -44.99 28.64 47.99
C GLN A 145 -45.76 28.09 49.22
N GLN A 146 -45.30 26.99 49.82
CA GLN A 146 -45.89 26.44 51.05
C GLN A 146 -45.80 27.43 52.22
N LEU A 147 -44.63 28.06 52.40
CA LEU A 147 -44.42 29.07 53.44
C LEU A 147 -45.33 30.28 53.24
N GLN A 148 -45.49 30.73 52.00
CA GLN A 148 -46.37 31.85 51.66
C GLN A 148 -47.84 31.52 51.94
N LEU A 149 -48.27 30.28 51.65
CA LEU A 149 -49.59 29.77 52.02
C LEU A 149 -49.81 29.73 53.55
N LEU A 150 -48.81 29.28 54.31
CA LEU A 150 -48.83 29.27 55.77
C LEU A 150 -48.90 30.68 56.36
N GLN A 151 -48.19 31.64 55.76
CA GLN A 151 -48.17 33.04 56.22
C GLN A 151 -49.54 33.73 56.06
N GLN A 152 -50.33 33.36 55.05
CA GLN A 152 -51.68 33.88 54.84
C GLN A 152 -52.71 33.38 55.88
N GLN A 153 -52.36 32.40 56.72
CA GLN A 153 -53.27 31.87 57.76
C GLN A 153 -53.18 32.60 59.11
N GLY A 154 -52.42 33.70 59.24
CA GLY A 154 -52.43 34.55 60.44
C GLY A 154 -51.81 33.91 61.68
N LEU A 155 -50.51 33.59 61.61
CA LEU A 155 -49.80 32.86 62.67
C LEU A 155 -49.29 33.77 63.82
N PRO A 156 -49.34 33.31 65.08
CA PRO A 156 -48.86 34.05 66.26
C PRO A 156 -47.34 34.31 66.26
N GLN A 157 -46.92 35.42 66.89
CA GLN A 157 -45.55 35.98 66.85
C GLN A 157 -44.42 35.01 67.26
N GLN A 158 -44.69 34.04 68.15
CA GLN A 158 -43.71 33.03 68.55
C GLN A 158 -43.36 32.06 67.40
N VAL A 159 -44.34 31.74 66.54
CA VAL A 159 -44.13 30.90 65.37
C VAL A 159 -43.24 31.63 64.36
N LEU A 160 -43.37 32.95 64.25
CA LEU A 160 -42.54 33.78 63.38
C LEU A 160 -41.04 33.73 63.76
N LEU A 161 -40.72 33.80 65.07
CA LEU A 161 -39.35 33.65 65.56
C LEU A 161 -38.79 32.25 65.30
N SER A 162 -39.59 31.19 65.53
CA SER A 162 -39.17 29.82 65.23
C SER A 162 -38.92 29.58 63.74
N LEU A 163 -39.74 30.16 62.86
CA LEU A 163 -39.56 30.14 61.41
C LEU A 163 -38.26 30.83 61.00
N GLN A 164 -37.93 31.96 61.64
CA GLN A 164 -36.71 32.71 61.34
C GLN A 164 -35.44 31.96 61.80
N GLN A 165 -35.51 31.29 62.95
CA GLN A 165 -34.43 30.43 63.44
C GLN A 165 -34.28 29.16 62.59
N GLN A 166 -35.39 28.60 62.11
CA GLN A 166 -35.42 27.49 61.16
C GLN A 166 -34.86 27.91 59.78
N GLN A 167 -35.13 29.13 59.32
CA GLN A 167 -34.51 29.69 58.11
C GLN A 167 -32.99 29.83 58.25
N GLN A 168 -32.48 30.30 59.40
CA GLN A 168 -31.04 30.36 59.64
C GLN A 168 -30.37 28.98 59.65
N GLN A 169 -31.00 27.97 60.28
CA GLN A 169 -30.51 26.59 60.23
C GLN A 169 -30.57 26.01 58.80
N GLN A 170 -31.62 26.31 58.03
CA GLN A 170 -31.72 25.93 56.62
C GLN A 170 -30.62 26.59 55.78
N GLN A 171 -30.29 27.86 56.01
CA GLN A 171 -29.20 28.54 55.31
C GLN A 171 -27.83 27.91 55.58
N GLN A 172 -27.53 27.53 56.84
CA GLN A 172 -26.30 26.81 57.16
C GLN A 172 -26.25 25.42 56.52
N GLN A 173 -27.35 24.67 56.55
CA GLN A 173 -27.45 23.37 55.87
C GLN A 173 -27.30 23.51 54.34
N GLN A 174 -27.81 24.59 53.75
CA GLN A 174 -27.62 24.89 52.33
C GLN A 174 -26.17 25.22 51.97
N GLN A 175 -25.39 25.85 52.86
CA GLN A 175 -23.97 26.08 52.61
C GLN A 175 -23.16 24.77 52.63
N ILE A 176 -23.45 23.87 53.57
CA ILE A 176 -22.84 22.54 53.65
C ILE A 176 -23.30 21.68 52.44
N SER A 177 -24.58 21.79 52.06
CA SER A 177 -25.11 21.08 50.89
C SER A 177 -24.56 21.59 49.57
N LYS A 178 -24.14 22.86 49.45
CA LYS A 178 -23.46 23.42 48.27
C LYS A 178 -22.00 22.96 48.13
N GLN A 179 -21.34 22.57 49.22
CA GLN A 179 -20.00 21.98 49.17
C GLN A 179 -20.02 20.56 48.59
N ASN A 180 -21.08 19.78 48.83
CA ASN A 180 -21.23 18.41 48.34
C ASN A 180 -21.27 18.25 46.79
N PRO A 181 -22.08 18.99 46.01
CA PRO A 181 -22.12 18.90 44.55
C PRO A 181 -20.85 19.43 43.90
N ASN A 182 -20.18 20.42 44.53
CA ASN A 182 -18.87 20.87 44.08
C ASN A 182 -17.80 19.78 44.27
N LYS A 183 -17.86 19.03 45.37
CA LYS A 183 -17.01 17.85 45.58
C LYS A 183 -17.33 16.76 44.56
N GLN A 184 -18.60 16.42 44.37
CA GLN A 184 -19.03 15.42 43.37
C GLN A 184 -18.61 15.79 41.95
N LYS A 185 -18.72 17.08 41.57
CA LYS A 185 -18.21 17.59 40.29
C LYS A 185 -16.71 17.36 40.15
N ARG A 186 -15.94 17.70 41.18
CA ARG A 186 -14.48 17.51 41.18
C ARG A 186 -14.12 16.03 41.06
N ASP A 187 -14.80 15.17 41.80
CA ASP A 187 -14.60 13.73 41.77
C ASP A 187 -14.93 13.14 40.38
N ALA A 188 -16.02 13.58 39.75
CA ALA A 188 -16.39 13.17 38.40
C ALA A 188 -15.39 13.64 37.33
N LEU A 189 -14.91 14.88 37.42
CA LEU A 189 -13.88 15.40 36.51
C LEU A 189 -12.52 14.70 36.71
N LEU A 190 -12.18 14.35 37.94
CA LEU A 190 -10.96 13.59 38.25
C LEU A 190 -11.05 12.19 37.63
N LEU A 191 -12.19 11.51 37.76
CA LEU A 191 -12.42 10.21 37.13
C LEU A 191 -12.31 10.30 35.60
N LEU A 192 -12.88 11.34 34.99
CA LEU A 192 -12.78 11.58 33.55
C LEU A 192 -11.32 11.76 33.12
N LEU A 193 -10.55 12.57 33.86
CA LEU A 193 -9.12 12.79 33.60
C LEU A 193 -8.31 11.50 33.79
N GLN A 194 -8.64 10.67 34.77
CA GLN A 194 -8.01 9.36 34.94
C GLN A 194 -8.25 8.46 33.72
N GLN A 195 -9.47 8.44 33.18
CA GLN A 195 -9.78 7.66 31.98
C GLN A 195 -9.08 8.23 30.75
N GLU A 196 -9.07 9.55 30.56
CA GLU A 196 -8.34 10.23 29.47
C GLU A 196 -6.84 9.90 29.51
N THR A 197 -6.21 10.01 30.68
CA THR A 197 -4.79 9.68 30.85
C THR A 197 -4.50 8.22 30.54
N GLN A 198 -5.36 7.28 30.91
CA GLN A 198 -5.24 5.86 30.52
C GLN A 198 -5.33 5.67 29.00
N LEU A 199 -6.26 6.34 28.33
CA LEU A 199 -6.40 6.28 26.87
C LEU A 199 -5.17 6.86 26.17
N LEU A 200 -4.67 8.02 26.62
CA LEU A 200 -3.47 8.66 26.07
C LEU A 200 -2.22 7.80 26.28
N GLN A 201 -2.05 7.21 27.47
CA GLN A 201 -0.96 6.26 27.73
C GLN A 201 -1.05 5.03 26.81
N ARG A 202 -2.26 4.53 26.56
CA ARG A 202 -2.47 3.42 25.64
C ARG A 202 -2.10 3.80 24.20
N ILE A 203 -2.49 4.98 23.75
CA ILE A 203 -2.14 5.52 22.42
C ILE A 203 -0.63 5.65 22.27
N GLU A 204 0.06 6.19 23.28
CA GLU A 204 1.52 6.31 23.27
C GLU A 204 2.20 4.94 23.20
N GLY A 205 1.70 3.95 23.95
CA GLY A 205 2.17 2.56 23.83
C GLY A 205 1.99 1.97 22.42
N LEU A 206 0.84 2.22 21.79
CA LEU A 206 0.59 1.81 20.40
C LEU A 206 1.54 2.52 19.42
N LYS A 207 1.82 3.81 19.65
CA LYS A 207 2.76 4.59 18.84
C LYS A 207 4.18 4.05 18.93
N GLN A 208 4.67 3.78 20.13
CA GLN A 208 5.99 3.17 20.34
C GLN A 208 6.09 1.79 19.69
N GLN A 209 5.03 0.98 19.81
CA GLN A 209 4.96 -0.32 19.14
C GLN A 209 4.99 -0.17 17.60
N ALA A 210 4.20 0.76 17.05
CA ALA A 210 4.16 1.03 15.62
C ALA A 210 5.50 1.56 15.10
N GLU A 211 6.18 2.43 15.83
CA GLU A 211 7.52 2.92 15.48
C GLU A 211 8.55 1.80 15.49
N LYS A 212 8.52 0.92 16.50
CA LYS A 212 9.40 -0.25 16.56
C LYS A 212 9.16 -1.18 15.37
N GLN A 213 7.89 -1.48 15.06
CA GLN A 213 7.53 -2.30 13.91
C GLN A 213 7.94 -1.64 12.59
N ARG A 214 7.74 -0.33 12.44
CA ARG A 214 8.13 0.43 11.25
C ARG A 214 9.64 0.37 11.04
N LYS A 215 10.44 0.59 12.09
CA LYS A 215 11.91 0.47 12.02
C LYS A 215 12.34 -0.93 11.60
N GLN A 216 11.72 -1.98 12.16
CA GLN A 216 11.99 -3.37 11.78
C GLN A 216 11.63 -3.65 10.32
N GLN A 217 10.44 -3.21 9.87
CA GLN A 217 10.00 -3.37 8.47
C GLN A 217 10.91 -2.60 7.51
N GLN A 218 11.29 -1.37 7.85
CA GLN A 218 12.20 -0.56 7.03
C GLN A 218 13.56 -1.23 6.90
N GLN A 219 14.12 -1.75 7.99
CA GLN A 219 15.36 -2.51 7.96
C GLN A 219 15.24 -3.75 7.07
N GLN A 220 14.16 -4.52 7.19
CA GLN A 220 13.92 -5.70 6.33
C GLN A 220 13.75 -5.32 4.86
N GLN A 221 13.02 -4.25 4.55
CA GLN A 221 12.86 -3.76 3.19
C GLN A 221 14.20 -3.33 2.60
N LEU A 222 15.02 -2.61 3.36
CA LEU A 222 16.34 -2.16 2.92
C LEU A 222 17.24 -3.37 2.62
N LEU A 223 17.26 -4.37 3.50
CA LEU A 223 18.00 -5.62 3.24
C LEU A 223 17.46 -6.38 2.03
N THR A 224 16.14 -6.45 1.85
CA THR A 224 15.52 -7.08 0.66
C THR A 224 15.91 -6.34 -0.61
N LYS A 225 15.95 -5.01 -0.57
CA LYS A 225 16.38 -4.18 -1.68
C LYS A 225 17.84 -4.47 -2.07
N MET A 226 18.73 -4.81 -1.12
CA MET A 226 20.12 -5.21 -1.43
C MET A 226 20.21 -6.51 -2.22
N THR A 227 19.20 -7.37 -2.09
CA THR A 227 19.13 -8.66 -2.78
C THR A 227 18.50 -8.56 -4.18
N GLU A 228 17.98 -7.40 -4.56
CA GLU A 228 17.34 -7.23 -5.87
C GLU A 228 18.40 -7.28 -6.99
N PRO A 229 18.12 -8.04 -8.07
CA PRO A 229 19.05 -8.15 -9.20
C PRO A 229 19.25 -6.79 -9.89
N LEU A 230 20.42 -6.64 -10.51
CA LEU A 230 20.70 -5.48 -11.35
C LEU A 230 19.92 -5.62 -12.67
N ILE A 231 19.21 -4.56 -13.07
CA ILE A 231 18.49 -4.54 -14.35
C ILE A 231 19.40 -3.88 -15.38
N TRP A 232 19.92 -4.66 -16.33
CA TRP A 232 20.73 -4.15 -17.43
C TRP A 232 19.84 -4.00 -18.67
N VAL A 233 19.88 -2.82 -19.29
CA VAL A 233 19.20 -2.57 -20.56
C VAL A 233 20.19 -2.90 -21.68
N GLN A 234 19.84 -3.87 -22.52
CA GLN A 234 20.61 -4.23 -23.70
C GLN A 234 20.45 -3.15 -24.79
N SER A 235 21.34 -3.14 -25.79
CA SER A 235 21.25 -2.23 -26.93
C SER A 235 19.97 -2.40 -27.77
N SER A 236 19.32 -3.56 -27.68
CA SER A 236 18.01 -3.85 -28.29
C SER A 236 16.82 -3.20 -27.56
N GLY A 237 17.02 -2.66 -26.35
CA GLY A 237 15.97 -2.16 -25.47
C GLY A 237 15.40 -3.22 -24.52
N ASP A 238 15.85 -4.48 -24.61
CA ASP A 238 15.45 -5.55 -23.70
C ASP A 238 16.12 -5.42 -22.34
N THR A 239 15.38 -5.70 -21.26
CA THR A 239 15.90 -5.67 -19.88
C THR A 239 16.27 -7.07 -19.40
N ALA A 240 17.51 -7.25 -18.95
CA ALA A 240 18.00 -8.49 -18.33
C ALA A 240 18.27 -8.28 -16.84
N ALA A 241 17.73 -9.16 -15.99
CA ALA A 241 18.03 -9.20 -14.57
C ALA A 241 19.32 -10.00 -14.34
N VAL A 242 20.37 -9.34 -13.88
CA VAL A 242 21.71 -9.90 -13.70
C VAL A 242 22.03 -9.98 -12.21
N TYR A 243 22.40 -11.18 -11.77
CA TYR A 243 22.94 -11.43 -10.44
C TYR A 243 24.46 -11.37 -10.52
N THR A 244 25.05 -10.34 -9.92
CA THR A 244 26.51 -10.24 -9.76
C THR A 244 26.94 -11.04 -8.52
N PRO A 245 28.23 -11.43 -8.41
CA PRO A 245 28.72 -12.09 -7.20
C PRO A 245 28.44 -11.29 -5.91
N GLU A 246 28.40 -9.96 -6.01
CA GLU A 246 28.03 -9.07 -4.91
C GLU A 246 26.54 -9.18 -4.53
N THR A 247 25.64 -9.25 -5.52
CA THR A 247 24.20 -9.47 -5.28
C THR A 247 23.96 -10.87 -4.70
N GLU A 248 24.66 -11.90 -5.20
CA GLU A 248 24.58 -13.26 -4.64
C GLU A 248 25.10 -13.31 -3.19
N ALA A 249 26.19 -12.59 -2.89
CA ALA A 249 26.70 -12.44 -1.53
C ALA A 249 25.69 -11.72 -0.62
N ALA A 250 25.07 -10.63 -1.10
CA ALA A 250 24.01 -9.93 -0.36
C ALA A 250 22.80 -10.84 -0.10
N CYS A 251 22.40 -11.67 -1.06
CA CYS A 251 21.36 -12.70 -0.88
C CYS A 251 21.72 -13.69 0.22
N ALA A 252 22.95 -14.23 0.20
CA ALA A 252 23.42 -15.17 1.21
C ALA A 252 23.44 -14.54 2.61
N LEU A 253 23.94 -13.29 2.72
CA LEU A 253 23.96 -12.52 3.96
C LEU A 253 22.55 -12.21 4.50
N HIS A 254 21.62 -11.85 3.61
CA HIS A 254 20.22 -11.63 3.98
C HIS A 254 19.55 -12.91 4.50
N ALA A 255 19.79 -14.05 3.84
CA ALA A 255 19.30 -15.35 4.29
C ALA A 255 19.85 -15.73 5.67
N LEU A 256 21.15 -15.50 5.91
CA LEU A 256 21.77 -15.69 7.22
C LEU A 256 21.13 -14.78 8.29
N TYR A 257 20.88 -13.51 7.97
CA TYR A 257 20.18 -12.60 8.89
C TYR A 257 18.77 -13.10 9.23
N MET A 258 17.99 -13.55 8.23
CA MET A 258 16.66 -14.11 8.46
C MET A 258 16.71 -15.36 9.34
N GLN A 259 17.70 -16.23 9.19
CA GLN A 259 17.91 -17.39 10.05
C GLN A 259 18.34 -16.99 11.47
N LEU A 260 19.15 -15.94 11.62
CA LEU A 260 19.55 -15.40 12.92
C LEU A 260 18.37 -14.75 13.67
N CYS A 261 17.47 -14.10 12.94
CA CYS A 261 16.24 -13.48 13.46
C CYS A 261 15.09 -14.47 13.68
N GLY A 262 15.13 -15.61 12.99
CA GLY A 262 14.08 -16.61 12.98
C GLY A 262 13.80 -17.22 14.37
N GLY A 263 12.65 -17.92 14.46
CA GLY A 263 12.13 -18.55 15.69
C GLY A 263 13.06 -19.61 16.31
N PRO A 264 12.59 -20.36 17.33
CA PRO A 264 13.44 -21.26 18.11
C PRO A 264 13.94 -22.42 17.25
N LEU A 265 15.08 -22.22 16.60
CA LEU A 265 15.86 -23.28 15.97
C LEU A 265 16.34 -24.25 17.06
N GLY A 266 16.38 -25.54 16.74
CA GLY A 266 17.06 -26.51 17.59
C GLY A 266 18.51 -26.09 17.81
N ALA A 267 19.07 -26.38 18.99
CA ALA A 267 20.46 -26.07 19.33
C ALA A 267 21.47 -26.43 18.22
N PRO A 268 21.43 -27.61 17.55
CA PRO A 268 22.39 -27.93 16.49
C PRO A 268 22.23 -27.08 15.23
N GLN A 269 20.99 -26.81 14.80
CA GLN A 269 20.72 -25.94 13.64
C GLN A 269 21.17 -24.50 13.93
N ARG A 270 20.92 -24.01 15.15
CA ARG A 270 21.36 -22.68 15.57
C ARG A 270 22.89 -22.59 15.56
N LEU A 271 23.60 -23.61 16.04
CA LEU A 271 25.06 -23.65 16.01
C LEU A 271 25.63 -23.58 14.58
N GLN A 272 25.00 -24.24 13.60
CA GLN A 272 25.40 -24.15 12.19
C GLN A 272 25.24 -22.72 11.65
N VAL A 273 24.11 -22.07 11.93
CA VAL A 273 23.86 -20.68 11.51
C VAL A 273 24.87 -19.73 12.16
N LEU A 274 25.16 -19.92 13.46
CA LEU A 274 26.17 -19.12 14.18
C LEU A 274 27.57 -19.31 13.61
N ALA A 275 27.94 -20.54 13.22
CA ALA A 275 29.23 -20.82 12.59
C ALA A 275 29.35 -20.17 11.21
N ALA A 276 28.29 -20.24 10.39
CA ALA A 276 28.25 -19.59 9.08
C ALA A 276 28.34 -18.06 9.19
N ALA A 277 27.59 -17.47 10.13
CA ALA A 277 27.67 -16.04 10.41
C ALA A 277 29.06 -15.62 10.92
N ALA A 278 29.68 -16.38 11.82
CA ALA A 278 31.01 -16.10 12.32
C ALA A 278 32.08 -16.18 11.20
N ALA A 279 31.96 -17.14 10.28
CA ALA A 279 32.86 -17.26 9.13
C ALA A 279 32.75 -16.05 8.19
N ALA A 280 31.53 -15.55 7.94
CA ALA A 280 31.31 -14.35 7.13
C ALA A 280 31.89 -13.10 7.79
N VAL A 281 31.67 -12.92 9.11
CA VAL A 281 32.15 -11.75 9.86
C VAL A 281 33.68 -11.71 9.97
N LYS A 282 34.33 -12.88 10.13
CA LYS A 282 35.79 -12.98 10.31
C LYS A 282 36.60 -12.46 9.13
N GLN A 283 36.02 -12.38 7.93
CA GLN A 283 36.71 -11.89 6.74
C GLN A 283 36.95 -10.37 6.77
N HIS A 284 36.26 -9.63 7.65
CA HIS A 284 36.30 -8.17 7.70
C HIS A 284 36.92 -7.67 9.00
N ASN A 285 37.82 -6.69 8.91
CA ASN A 285 38.61 -6.19 10.04
C ASN A 285 38.01 -4.90 10.66
N ASP A 286 36.72 -4.93 10.98
CA ASP A 286 35.97 -3.82 11.59
C ASP A 286 35.77 -4.02 13.11
N PRO A 287 35.80 -2.96 13.95
CA PRO A 287 35.56 -3.10 15.39
C PRO A 287 34.15 -3.62 15.70
N LEU A 288 33.17 -3.23 14.88
CA LEU A 288 31.80 -3.74 14.96
C LEU A 288 31.74 -5.23 14.59
N ALA A 289 32.51 -5.66 13.59
CA ALA A 289 32.60 -7.06 13.20
C ALA A 289 33.22 -7.90 14.32
N ALA A 290 34.25 -7.38 15.00
CA ALA A 290 34.87 -8.05 16.15
C ALA A 290 33.87 -8.25 17.32
N GLU A 291 33.10 -7.21 17.67
CA GLU A 291 32.06 -7.31 18.70
C GLU A 291 30.99 -8.35 18.33
N VAL A 292 30.53 -8.34 17.08
CA VAL A 292 29.55 -9.31 16.58
C VAL A 292 30.11 -10.74 16.64
N ALA A 293 31.37 -10.94 16.23
CA ALA A 293 32.03 -12.24 16.29
C ALA A 293 32.14 -12.76 17.74
N GLU A 294 32.48 -11.91 18.70
CA GLU A 294 32.53 -12.27 20.12
C GLU A 294 31.14 -12.69 20.64
N LEU A 295 30.09 -11.91 20.31
CA LEU A 295 28.73 -12.22 20.73
C LEU A 295 28.20 -13.53 20.12
N LEU A 296 28.50 -13.78 18.84
CA LEU A 296 28.16 -15.04 18.15
C LEU A 296 28.87 -16.23 18.83
N GLN A 297 30.16 -16.08 19.13
CA GLN A 297 30.93 -17.11 19.83
C GLN A 297 30.40 -17.36 21.25
N ARG A 298 30.01 -16.30 21.97
CA ARG A 298 29.39 -16.41 23.29
C ARG A 298 28.05 -17.15 23.24
N GLU A 299 27.21 -16.90 22.24
CA GLU A 299 25.97 -17.69 22.05
C GLU A 299 26.30 -19.16 21.81
N ALA A 300 27.26 -19.44 20.92
CA ALA A 300 27.64 -20.80 20.56
C ALA A 300 28.16 -21.59 21.77
N LEU A 301 29.01 -20.99 22.61
CA LEU A 301 29.52 -21.61 23.83
C LEU A 301 28.42 -21.91 24.85
N LEU A 302 27.42 -21.02 24.98
CA LEU A 302 26.27 -21.24 25.86
C LEU A 302 25.41 -22.41 25.37
N LEU A 303 25.18 -22.49 24.06
CA LEU A 303 24.43 -23.60 23.45
C LEU A 303 25.18 -24.94 23.57
N GLN A 304 26.50 -24.96 23.34
CA GLN A 304 27.33 -26.15 23.52
C GLN A 304 27.33 -26.68 24.96
N ARG A 305 27.18 -25.78 25.95
CA ARG A 305 27.04 -26.12 27.37
C ARG A 305 25.61 -26.51 27.78
N GLY A 306 24.70 -26.65 26.81
CA GLY A 306 23.30 -27.02 27.06
C GLY A 306 22.43 -25.89 27.63
N ARG A 307 22.91 -24.64 27.66
CA ARG A 307 22.11 -23.48 28.12
C ARG A 307 21.31 -22.88 26.97
N SER A 308 20.25 -23.57 26.58
CA SER A 308 19.37 -23.23 25.45
C SER A 308 18.11 -22.45 25.84
N SER A 309 17.96 -22.04 27.11
CA SER A 309 16.77 -21.32 27.57
C SER A 309 16.59 -20.00 26.82
N ASN A 310 15.45 -19.86 26.13
CA ASN A 310 15.15 -18.67 25.32
C ASN A 310 15.16 -17.37 26.14
N LEU A 311 14.75 -17.41 27.41
CA LEU A 311 14.71 -16.23 28.30
C LEU A 311 16.11 -15.65 28.56
N LEU A 312 17.10 -16.50 28.88
CA LEU A 312 18.48 -16.05 29.15
C LEU A 312 19.17 -15.54 27.89
N LEU A 313 18.88 -16.15 26.73
CA LEU A 313 19.50 -15.78 25.46
C LEU A 313 18.77 -14.64 24.73
N ALA A 314 17.57 -14.23 25.18
CA ALA A 314 16.76 -13.23 24.48
C ALA A 314 17.51 -11.91 24.29
N GLY A 315 18.09 -11.35 25.36
CA GLY A 315 18.84 -10.09 25.28
C GLY A 315 20.10 -10.21 24.40
N LEU A 316 20.82 -11.33 24.51
CA LEU A 316 22.03 -11.59 23.72
C LEU A 316 21.69 -11.72 22.23
N ARG A 317 20.64 -12.47 21.88
CA ARG A 317 20.14 -12.62 20.50
C ARG A 317 19.63 -11.30 19.92
N GLN A 318 18.91 -10.50 20.71
CA GLN A 318 18.48 -9.16 20.28
C GLN A 318 19.67 -8.25 19.97
N ARG A 319 20.73 -8.31 20.78
CA ARG A 319 21.97 -7.55 20.53
C ARG A 319 22.69 -8.03 19.27
N ILE A 320 22.85 -9.35 19.09
CA ILE A 320 23.43 -9.94 17.86
C ILE A 320 22.62 -9.50 16.64
N GLN A 321 21.30 -9.64 16.68
CA GLN A 321 20.41 -9.23 15.58
C GLN A 321 20.59 -7.74 15.24
N SER A 322 20.61 -6.88 16.25
CA SER A 322 20.75 -5.43 16.05
C SER A 322 22.11 -5.09 15.43
N LEU A 323 23.21 -5.59 16.01
CA LEU A 323 24.56 -5.28 15.55
C LEU A 323 24.90 -5.92 14.21
N PHE A 324 24.50 -7.18 13.97
CA PHE A 324 24.67 -7.83 12.68
C PHE A 324 23.84 -7.13 11.60
N GLY A 325 22.63 -6.66 11.94
CA GLY A 325 21.82 -5.83 11.07
C GLY A 325 22.47 -4.49 10.71
N LEU A 326 23.16 -3.84 11.66
CA LEU A 326 23.95 -2.64 11.40
C LEU A 326 25.21 -2.94 10.56
N LEU A 327 25.85 -4.09 10.78
CA LEU A 327 27.02 -4.51 10.02
C LEU A 327 26.67 -4.73 8.54
N LEU A 328 25.50 -5.32 8.25
CA LEU A 328 25.00 -5.51 6.88
C LEU A 328 24.74 -4.20 6.12
N LEU A 329 24.52 -3.10 6.83
CA LEU A 329 24.32 -1.78 6.25
C LEU A 329 25.64 -1.06 5.95
N ARG A 330 26.79 -1.61 6.36
CA ARG A 330 28.10 -1.00 6.09
C ARG A 330 28.62 -1.41 4.71
N PRO A 331 29.03 -0.46 3.85
CA PRO A 331 29.65 -0.76 2.56
C PRO A 331 30.92 -1.62 2.65
N SER A 332 31.70 -1.49 3.74
CA SER A 332 32.91 -2.31 3.98
C SER A 332 32.62 -3.81 4.11
N PHE A 333 31.41 -4.15 4.57
CA PHE A 333 30.97 -5.52 4.77
C PHE A 333 30.07 -6.00 3.62
N ASN A 334 29.18 -5.14 3.13
CA ASN A 334 28.30 -5.42 2.01
C ASN A 334 28.39 -4.30 0.96
N PRO A 335 29.05 -4.51 -0.19
CA PRO A 335 29.20 -3.48 -1.21
C PRO A 335 27.85 -3.01 -1.77
N GLN A 336 26.83 -3.86 -1.81
CA GLN A 336 25.48 -3.48 -2.28
C GLN A 336 24.78 -2.48 -1.34
N ALA A 337 25.27 -2.31 -0.10
CA ALA A 337 24.73 -1.32 0.83
C ALA A 337 24.94 0.11 0.32
N GLU A 338 26.08 0.41 -0.32
CA GLU A 338 26.40 1.75 -0.84
C GLU A 338 25.33 2.24 -1.83
N ARG A 339 24.95 1.36 -2.76
CA ARG A 339 23.93 1.62 -3.78
C ARG A 339 22.59 2.04 -3.18
N ILE A 340 22.19 1.41 -2.09
CA ILE A 340 20.89 1.67 -1.45
C ILE A 340 20.96 2.85 -0.53
N THR A 341 22.06 3.05 0.20
CA THR A 341 22.24 4.27 0.98
C THR A 341 22.23 5.51 0.10
N ALA A 342 22.85 5.46 -1.09
CA ALA A 342 22.81 6.56 -2.05
C ALA A 342 21.39 6.78 -2.62
N ALA A 343 20.65 5.69 -2.87
CA ALA A 343 19.27 5.78 -3.37
C ALA A 343 18.25 6.19 -2.29
N ALA A 344 18.47 5.85 -1.02
CA ALA A 344 17.57 6.11 0.09
C ALA A 344 17.45 7.61 0.46
N TYR A 345 18.37 8.46 0.00
CA TYR A 345 18.29 9.92 0.13
C TYR A 345 17.55 10.60 -1.04
N LEU A 346 17.12 9.84 -2.05
CA LEU A 346 16.46 10.36 -3.26
C LEU A 346 14.98 9.96 -3.38
N SER A 347 14.34 9.50 -2.29
CA SER A 347 12.90 9.19 -2.27
C SER A 347 12.17 9.84 -1.11
#